data_AF-A0A352WLX1-F1
#
_entry.id   AF-A0A352WLX1-F1
#
_cell.length_a   1.000
_cell.length_b   1.000
_cell.length_c   1.000
_cell.angle_alpha   90.00
_cell.angle_beta   90.00
_cell.angle_gamma   90.00
#
_symmetry.space_group_name_H-M   'P 1'
#
loop_
_entity.id
_entity.type
_entity.pdbx_description
1 polymer ?
#
loop_
_entity_poly.entity_id
_entity_poly.type
_entity_poly.pdbx_seq_one_letter_code
_entity_poly.pdbx_strand_id
1 'polypeptide(L)'
;VRSDDPAAAAAKSDDPAAEEVKDTETYDAAGRGTLIHRVYELIDFKRIDSAEDMKKEIERVLTLDCFSEDDRAGFYERNDIELMIRFADTELFGRMKEADRRGKLYKEAEFTMGVPSKELGIGQEGSGTVIIQGIIDGYFIDEDGKAVIMDYKSDKTANKLTLIKRYKPQLELYAKALTGIRGLKVKEKIIYSLVAGEVKL
;
A
#
# COMPACT_ATOMS: atom_id res chain seq x y z
N VAL A 1 -42.48 -56.63 15.63
CA VAL A 1 -42.01 -55.52 16.49
C VAL A 1 -40.54 -55.32 16.13
N ARG A 2 -40.28 -54.51 15.10
CA ARG A 2 -39.82 -53.10 15.16
C ARG A 2 -38.42 -52.95 15.75
N SER A 3 -37.46 -52.60 14.89
CA SER A 3 -36.58 -51.41 14.96
C SER A 3 -35.35 -51.69 14.08
N ASP A 4 -35.26 -51.17 12.85
CA ASP A 4 -34.88 -49.81 12.43
C ASP A 4 -33.43 -49.80 11.90
N ASP A 5 -33.34 -49.59 10.59
CA ASP A 5 -32.18 -49.14 9.79
C ASP A 5 -32.17 -47.57 9.82
N PRO A 6 -31.24 -46.81 9.21
CA PRO A 6 -29.79 -46.94 8.98
C PRO A 6 -29.01 -45.61 9.29
N ALA A 7 -27.70 -45.64 9.04
CA ALA A 7 -26.87 -44.55 8.49
C ALA A 7 -26.83 -43.14 9.15
N ALA A 8 -25.64 -42.76 9.61
CA ALA A 8 -25.15 -41.39 9.48
C ALA A 8 -23.72 -41.43 8.93
N ALA A 9 -23.62 -41.21 7.62
CA ALA A 9 -22.37 -40.94 6.93
C ALA A 9 -21.78 -39.62 7.44
N ALA A 10 -20.53 -39.66 7.91
CA ALA A 10 -19.75 -38.46 8.13
C ALA A 10 -19.46 -37.82 6.77
N ALA A 11 -20.18 -36.74 6.45
CA ALA A 11 -19.89 -35.90 5.31
C ALA A 11 -18.48 -35.29 5.50
N LYS A 12 -17.57 -35.62 4.59
CA LYS A 12 -16.31 -34.90 4.42
C LYS A 12 -16.68 -33.49 3.95
N SER A 13 -16.37 -32.48 4.76
CA SER A 13 -16.34 -31.09 4.33
C SER A 13 -15.09 -30.90 3.48
N ASP A 14 -15.21 -31.14 2.18
CA ASP A 14 -14.23 -30.69 1.19
C ASP A 14 -14.45 -29.17 1.00
N ASP A 15 -13.87 -28.38 1.89
CA ASP A 15 -13.66 -26.95 1.64
C ASP A 15 -12.36 -26.81 0.84
N PRO A 16 -12.39 -26.38 -0.44
CA PRO A 16 -11.18 -26.24 -1.23
C PRO A 16 -10.31 -25.17 -0.56
N ALA A 17 -9.16 -25.61 -0.04
CA ALA A 17 -8.19 -24.80 0.67
C ALA A 17 -8.03 -23.42 0.02
N ALA A 18 -8.38 -22.38 0.76
CA ALA A 18 -8.09 -21.02 0.37
C ALA A 18 -6.57 -20.88 0.19
N GLU A 19 -6.12 -20.69 -1.05
CA GLU A 19 -4.72 -20.40 -1.33
C GLU A 19 -4.44 -18.98 -0.82
N GLU A 20 -3.54 -18.86 0.16
CA GLU A 20 -3.13 -17.58 0.72
C GLU A 20 -2.05 -16.97 -0.17
N VAL A 21 -2.41 -15.96 -0.96
CA VAL A 21 -1.45 -15.20 -1.75
C VAL A 21 -1.10 -13.96 -0.96
N LYS A 22 0.07 -13.99 -0.30
CA LYS A 22 0.69 -12.77 0.22
C LYS A 22 1.33 -12.03 -0.94
N ASP A 23 0.92 -10.78 -1.16
CA ASP A 23 1.69 -9.84 -1.98
C ASP A 23 2.92 -9.44 -1.15
N THR A 24 3.87 -10.36 -1.03
CA THR A 24 5.14 -10.12 -0.36
C THR A 24 5.99 -9.29 -1.31
N GLU A 25 5.91 -7.97 -1.23
CA GLU A 25 7.19 -7.25 -1.27
C GLU A 25 8.04 -7.90 -0.17
N THR A 26 9.02 -8.69 -0.59
CA THR A 26 9.82 -9.56 0.28
C THR A 26 10.49 -8.72 1.36
N TYR A 27 9.97 -8.79 2.58
CA TYR A 27 10.51 -8.18 3.80
C TYR A 27 11.73 -8.96 4.33
N ASP A 28 12.70 -9.26 3.48
CA ASP A 28 13.94 -9.96 3.87
C ASP A 28 15.15 -9.06 3.63
N ALA A 29 15.83 -8.68 4.72
CA ALA A 29 16.64 -7.45 4.86
C ALA A 29 15.84 -6.17 4.51
N ALA A 30 16.00 -5.07 5.25
CA ALA A 30 15.26 -3.85 4.92
C ALA A 30 15.75 -3.30 3.56
N GLY A 31 15.07 -3.71 2.49
CA GLY A 31 15.34 -3.23 1.15
C GLY A 31 15.18 -1.71 1.13
N ARG A 32 15.94 -1.04 0.26
CA ARG A 32 15.88 0.42 0.08
C ARG A 32 14.43 0.95 0.00
N GLY A 33 13.54 0.23 -0.68
CA GLY A 33 12.11 0.56 -0.78
C GLY A 33 11.39 0.59 0.57
N THR A 34 11.52 -0.49 1.36
CA THR A 34 10.94 -0.61 2.70
C THR A 34 11.40 0.51 3.63
N LEU A 35 12.69 0.88 3.58
CA LEU A 35 13.22 1.99 4.37
C LEU A 35 12.60 3.34 3.96
N ILE A 36 12.46 3.59 2.65
CA ILE A 36 11.84 4.82 2.14
C ILE A 36 10.37 4.91 2.57
N HIS A 37 9.62 3.81 2.48
CA HIS A 37 8.24 3.73 2.97
C HIS A 37 8.17 4.06 4.45
N ARG A 38 9.04 3.43 5.25
CA ARG A 38 9.11 3.68 6.69
C ARG A 38 9.39 5.14 7.03
N VAL A 39 10.23 5.83 6.26
CA VAL A 39 10.44 7.26 6.45
C VAL A 39 9.16 8.05 6.16
N TYR A 40 8.47 7.84 5.03
CA TYR A 40 7.22 8.55 4.72
C TYR A 40 6.06 8.20 5.67
N GLU A 41 6.04 7.00 6.23
CA GLU A 41 5.12 6.64 7.30
C GLU A 41 5.39 7.47 8.58
N LEU A 42 6.65 7.79 8.88
CA LEU A 42 7.04 8.42 10.14
C LEU A 42 7.13 9.95 10.08
N ILE A 43 7.13 10.57 8.90
CA ILE A 43 7.13 12.03 8.80
C ILE A 43 5.85 12.64 9.42
N ASP A 44 6.04 13.74 10.12
CA ASP A 44 4.98 14.58 10.66
C ASP A 44 4.71 15.76 9.71
N PHE A 45 3.57 15.67 8.99
CA PHE A 45 3.15 16.70 8.03
C PHE A 45 3.02 18.10 8.63
N LYS A 46 2.82 18.21 9.96
CA LYS A 46 2.70 19.50 10.65
C LYS A 46 4.03 20.26 10.73
N ARG A 47 5.15 19.57 10.48
CA ARG A 47 6.50 20.14 10.56
C ARG A 47 7.04 20.62 9.21
N ILE A 48 6.32 20.37 8.12
CA ILE A 48 6.86 20.50 6.76
C ILE A 48 6.08 21.55 5.98
N ASP A 49 6.62 22.76 5.83
CA ASP A 49 6.06 23.81 4.95
C ASP A 49 6.93 24.06 3.71
N SER A 50 8.10 23.42 3.62
CA SER A 50 9.04 23.55 2.51
C SER A 50 9.89 22.30 2.32
N ALA A 51 10.60 22.19 1.19
CA ALA A 51 11.58 21.14 0.95
C ALA A 51 12.69 21.09 2.01
N GLU A 52 13.09 22.24 2.55
CA GLU A 52 14.07 22.33 3.64
C GLU A 52 13.53 21.75 4.94
N ASP A 53 12.24 21.97 5.24
CA ASP A 53 11.61 21.37 6.41
C ASP A 53 11.42 19.86 6.23
N MET A 54 11.09 19.41 5.02
CA MET A 54 11.05 17.98 4.67
C MET A 54 12.41 17.33 4.91
N LYS A 55 13.51 17.99 4.51
CA LYS A 55 14.87 17.49 4.78
C LYS A 55 15.12 17.29 6.27
N LYS A 56 14.86 18.33 7.08
CA LYS A 56 15.03 18.27 8.54
C LYS A 56 14.16 17.18 9.17
N GLU A 57 12.94 17.01 8.67
CA GLU A 57 12.03 16.00 9.18
C GLU A 57 12.48 14.58 8.81
N ILE A 58 12.98 14.36 7.60
CA ILE A 58 13.59 13.08 7.20
C ILE A 58 14.81 12.80 8.09
N GLU A 59 15.71 13.76 8.26
CA GLU A 59 16.89 13.61 9.11
C GLU A 59 16.50 13.28 10.56
N ARG A 60 15.47 13.95 11.10
CA ARG A 60 14.90 13.63 12.42
C ARG A 60 14.38 12.19 12.47
N VAL A 61 13.60 11.77 11.48
CA VAL A 61 13.04 10.41 11.40
C VAL A 61 14.16 9.35 11.35
N LEU A 62 15.24 9.62 10.63
CA LEU A 62 16.39 8.71 10.53
C LEU A 62 17.14 8.55 11.87
N THR A 63 16.95 9.44 12.84
CA THR A 63 17.50 9.28 14.21
C THR A 63 16.71 8.31 15.09
N LEU A 64 15.53 7.86 14.65
CA LEU A 64 14.70 6.93 15.42
C LEU A 64 15.33 5.53 15.46
N ASP A 65 15.10 4.81 16.57
CA ASP A 65 15.70 3.50 16.84
C ASP A 65 15.36 2.40 15.81
N CYS A 66 14.32 2.61 15.00
CA CYS A 66 13.96 1.68 13.92
C CYS A 66 14.87 1.77 12.67
N PHE A 67 15.84 2.69 12.64
CA PHE A 67 16.87 2.77 11.61
C PHE A 67 18.24 2.45 12.22
N SER A 68 18.94 1.48 11.64
CA SER A 68 20.32 1.17 12.01
C SER A 68 21.31 2.22 11.47
N GLU A 69 22.58 2.15 11.90
CA GLU A 69 23.63 3.00 11.34
C GLU A 69 23.85 2.74 9.85
N ASP A 70 23.78 1.48 9.41
CA ASP A 70 23.91 1.08 8.01
C ASP A 70 22.73 1.60 7.17
N ASP A 71 21.50 1.55 7.71
CA ASP A 71 20.32 2.11 7.03
C ASP A 71 20.52 3.60 6.78
N ARG A 72 20.89 4.35 7.84
CA ARG A 72 21.18 5.78 7.78
C ARG A 72 22.26 6.09 6.75
N ALA A 73 23.40 5.42 6.81
CA ALA A 73 24.50 5.60 5.86
C ALA A 73 24.02 5.37 4.42
N GLY A 74 23.23 4.32 4.19
CA GLY A 74 22.66 4.00 2.89
C GLY A 74 21.79 5.11 2.30
N PHE A 75 21.03 5.87 3.10
CA PHE A 75 20.27 7.03 2.62
C PHE A 75 21.17 8.15 2.07
N TYR A 76 22.28 8.43 2.75
CA TYR A 76 23.23 9.45 2.32
C TYR A 76 24.04 9.01 1.10
N GLU A 77 24.56 7.77 1.10
CA GLU A 77 25.34 7.22 -0.01
C GLU A 77 24.57 7.18 -1.33
N ARG A 78 23.27 6.86 -1.26
CA ARG A 78 22.39 6.77 -2.43
C ARG A 78 21.75 8.10 -2.82
N ASN A 79 22.01 9.16 -2.05
CA ASN A 79 21.37 10.47 -2.20
C ASN A 79 19.82 10.37 -2.14
N ASP A 80 19.30 9.43 -1.35
CA ASP A 80 17.87 9.16 -1.27
C ASP A 80 17.12 10.34 -0.63
N ILE A 81 17.71 11.01 0.37
CA ILE A 81 17.13 12.19 1.03
C ILE A 81 16.81 13.28 0.00
N GLU A 82 17.75 13.63 -0.87
CA GLU A 82 17.56 14.67 -1.90
C GLU A 82 16.51 14.28 -2.95
N LEU A 83 16.30 12.99 -3.20
CA LEU A 83 15.20 12.53 -4.05
C LEU A 83 13.84 12.69 -3.35
N MET A 84 13.80 12.39 -2.05
CA MET A 84 12.59 12.39 -1.23
C MET A 84 12.08 13.80 -0.90
N ILE A 85 12.97 14.78 -0.70
CA ILE A 85 12.54 16.17 -0.38
C ILE A 85 11.62 16.76 -1.44
N ARG A 86 11.75 16.32 -2.69
CA ARG A 86 10.94 16.76 -3.83
C ARG A 86 9.46 16.41 -3.67
N PHE A 87 9.11 15.52 -2.74
CA PHE A 87 7.73 15.18 -2.46
C PHE A 87 6.98 16.38 -1.86
N ALA A 88 7.66 17.21 -1.06
CA ALA A 88 7.06 18.36 -0.39
C ALA A 88 6.43 19.38 -1.36
N ASP A 89 6.95 19.46 -2.58
CA ASP A 89 6.51 20.41 -3.62
C ASP A 89 5.41 19.84 -4.54
N THR A 90 4.87 18.66 -4.23
CA THR A 90 3.83 18.01 -5.06
C THR A 90 2.42 18.40 -4.66
N GLU A 91 1.49 18.32 -5.62
CA GLU A 91 0.06 18.48 -5.37
C GLU A 91 -0.43 17.40 -4.39
N LEU A 92 0.04 16.16 -4.56
CA LEU A 92 -0.26 15.06 -3.65
C LEU A 92 0.12 15.37 -2.20
N PHE A 93 1.34 15.87 -1.95
CA PHE A 93 1.78 16.20 -0.59
C PHE A 93 0.89 17.27 0.05
N GLY A 94 0.54 18.32 -0.68
CA GLY A 94 -0.37 19.36 -0.20
C GLY A 94 -1.75 18.79 0.17
N ARG A 95 -2.32 17.92 -0.67
CA ARG A 95 -3.60 17.25 -0.40
C ARG A 95 -3.52 16.31 0.80
N MET A 96 -2.43 15.55 0.93
CA MET A 96 -2.18 14.68 2.08
C MET A 96 -2.05 15.49 3.37
N LYS A 97 -1.31 16.60 3.35
CA LYS A 97 -1.15 17.50 4.50
C LYS A 97 -2.49 18.04 4.98
N GLU A 98 -3.35 18.48 4.06
CA GLU A 98 -4.69 18.96 4.42
C GLU A 98 -5.60 17.84 4.94
N ALA A 99 -5.49 16.63 4.39
CA ALA A 99 -6.19 15.48 4.94
C ALA A 99 -5.70 15.09 6.34
N ASP A 100 -4.39 15.16 6.61
CA ASP A 100 -3.81 14.92 7.94
C ASP A 100 -4.35 15.92 8.96
N ARG A 101 -4.41 17.21 8.61
CA ARG A 101 -5.01 18.26 9.46
C ARG A 101 -6.46 17.97 9.83
N ARG A 102 -7.22 17.34 8.92
CA ARG A 102 -8.62 16.93 9.13
C ARG A 102 -8.78 15.56 9.80
N GLY A 103 -7.67 14.86 10.10
CA GLY A 103 -7.70 13.48 10.64
C GLY A 103 -8.28 12.48 9.64
N LYS A 104 -8.06 12.70 8.34
CA LYS A 104 -8.58 11.90 7.22
C LYS A 104 -7.48 11.29 6.34
N LEU A 105 -6.23 11.37 6.77
CA LEU A 105 -5.11 10.64 6.19
C LEU A 105 -4.89 9.33 6.95
N TYR A 106 -4.71 8.24 6.22
CA TYR A 106 -4.41 6.92 6.76
C TYR A 106 -3.17 6.39 6.03
N LYS A 107 -2.15 5.97 6.79
CA LYS A 107 -0.89 5.43 6.29
C LYS A 107 -0.76 3.97 6.72
N GLU A 108 -0.03 3.15 5.96
CA GLU A 108 0.20 1.73 6.23
C GLU A 108 -1.10 0.97 6.55
N ALA A 109 -2.11 1.13 5.69
CA ALA A 109 -3.43 0.54 5.92
C ALA A 109 -3.45 -0.92 5.47
N GLU A 110 -3.32 -1.83 6.44
CA GLU A 110 -3.47 -3.27 6.22
C GLU A 110 -4.89 -3.62 5.73
N PHE A 111 -4.96 -4.60 4.84
CA PHE A 111 -6.21 -5.20 4.41
C PHE A 111 -6.09 -6.71 4.23
N THR A 112 -7.23 -7.39 4.39
CA THR A 112 -7.42 -8.78 4.00
C THR A 112 -8.72 -8.87 3.24
N MET A 113 -8.72 -9.47 2.06
CA MET A 113 -9.93 -9.66 1.26
C MET A 113 -9.93 -11.02 0.59
N GLY A 114 -11.11 -11.63 0.54
CA GLY A 114 -11.37 -12.78 -0.32
C GLY A 114 -11.68 -12.33 -1.74
N VAL A 115 -10.96 -12.86 -2.72
CA VAL A 115 -11.20 -12.63 -4.14
C VAL A 115 -11.54 -13.95 -4.80
N PRO A 116 -12.66 -14.06 -5.54
CA PRO A 116 -12.96 -15.27 -6.29
C PRO A 116 -11.81 -15.59 -7.24
N SER A 117 -11.32 -16.84 -7.24
CA SER A 117 -10.12 -17.23 -8.00
C SER A 117 -10.25 -16.90 -9.50
N LYS A 118 -11.46 -17.02 -10.05
CA LYS A 118 -11.82 -16.61 -11.42
C LYS A 118 -11.47 -15.15 -11.75
N GLU A 119 -11.63 -14.22 -10.80
CA GLU A 119 -11.28 -12.80 -11.01
C GLU A 119 -9.78 -12.57 -11.10
N LEU A 120 -8.98 -13.44 -10.49
CA LEU A 120 -7.52 -13.40 -10.51
C LEU A 120 -6.94 -14.16 -11.72
N GLY A 121 -7.79 -14.76 -12.55
CA GLY A 121 -7.35 -15.60 -13.67
C GLY A 121 -6.73 -16.92 -13.23
N ILE A 122 -6.89 -17.30 -11.95
CA ILE A 122 -6.43 -18.57 -11.40
C ILE A 122 -7.64 -19.47 -11.16
N GLY A 123 -7.68 -20.62 -11.81
CA GLY A 123 -8.77 -21.58 -11.67
C GLY A 123 -9.98 -21.38 -12.59
N GLN A 124 -10.92 -22.33 -12.53
CA GLN A 124 -12.13 -22.39 -13.37
C GLN A 124 -13.37 -21.89 -12.62
N GLU A 125 -14.55 -21.93 -13.25
CA GLU A 125 -15.81 -21.64 -12.53
C GLU A 125 -15.98 -22.56 -11.31
N GLY A 126 -16.23 -21.96 -10.13
CA GLY A 126 -16.35 -22.69 -8.86
C GLY A 126 -15.05 -22.91 -8.07
N SER A 127 -13.91 -22.37 -8.53
CA SER A 127 -12.56 -22.57 -7.94
C SER A 127 -12.28 -21.86 -6.60
N GLY A 128 -13.31 -21.59 -5.78
CA GLY A 128 -13.14 -21.06 -4.43
C GLY A 128 -12.78 -19.58 -4.35
N THR A 129 -12.39 -19.15 -3.14
CA THR A 129 -11.99 -17.77 -2.83
C THR A 129 -10.52 -17.77 -2.39
N VAL A 130 -9.72 -16.93 -3.02
CA VAL A 130 -8.32 -16.67 -2.67
C VAL A 130 -8.26 -15.57 -1.64
N ILE A 131 -7.51 -15.76 -0.57
CA ILE A 131 -7.30 -14.72 0.43
C ILE A 131 -6.08 -13.91 0.03
N ILE A 132 -6.28 -12.61 -0.14
CA ILE A 132 -5.23 -11.64 -0.40
C ILE A 132 -5.04 -10.79 0.84
N GLN A 133 -3.79 -10.68 1.27
CA GLN A 133 -3.34 -9.77 2.32
C GLN A 133 -2.35 -8.77 1.72
N GLY A 134 -2.50 -7.51 2.10
CA GLY A 134 -1.60 -6.45 1.66
C GLY A 134 -1.69 -5.22 2.54
N ILE A 135 -0.83 -4.25 2.23
CA ILE A 135 -0.75 -2.96 2.91
C ILE A 135 -0.85 -1.89 1.85
N ILE A 136 -1.70 -0.88 2.09
CA ILE A 136 -1.78 0.32 1.27
C ILE A 136 -0.89 1.37 1.94
N ASP A 137 0.17 1.82 1.27
CA ASP A 137 1.09 2.85 1.77
C ASP A 137 0.34 4.06 2.35
N GLY A 138 -0.68 4.53 1.62
CA GLY A 138 -1.63 5.49 2.17
C GLY A 138 -2.90 5.72 1.35
N TYR A 139 -3.92 6.21 2.05
CA TYR A 139 -5.09 6.79 1.42
C TYR A 139 -5.61 7.96 2.25
N PHE A 140 -6.30 8.90 1.60
CA PHE A 140 -7.03 9.94 2.31
C PHE A 140 -8.44 10.13 1.78
N ILE A 141 -9.31 10.66 2.65
CA ILE A 141 -10.66 11.09 2.26
C ILE A 141 -10.59 12.55 1.85
N ASP A 142 -10.89 12.79 0.58
CA ASP A 142 -10.92 14.15 0.03
C ASP A 142 -12.19 14.90 0.47
N GLU A 143 -12.27 16.20 0.18
CA GLU A 143 -13.40 17.05 0.56
C GLU A 143 -14.76 16.57 0.03
N ASP A 144 -14.78 15.89 -1.13
CA ASP A 144 -15.99 15.31 -1.71
C ASP A 144 -16.38 13.95 -1.12
N GLY A 145 -15.71 13.53 -0.03
CA GLY A 145 -15.98 12.28 0.69
C GLY A 145 -15.46 11.02 -0.01
N LYS A 146 -14.77 11.16 -1.14
CA LYS A 146 -14.19 10.04 -1.89
C LYS A 146 -12.74 9.81 -1.49
N ALA A 147 -12.30 8.56 -1.61
CA ALA A 147 -10.94 8.17 -1.29
C ALA A 147 -9.98 8.43 -2.46
N VAL A 148 -8.77 8.84 -2.12
CA VAL A 148 -7.61 8.90 -3.01
C VAL A 148 -6.57 7.94 -2.46
N ILE A 149 -6.03 7.06 -3.30
CA ILE A 149 -4.97 6.11 -2.94
C ILE A 149 -3.63 6.66 -3.40
N MET A 150 -2.59 6.47 -2.58
CA MET A 150 -1.21 6.81 -2.87
C MET A 150 -0.32 5.60 -2.59
N ASP A 151 0.70 5.45 -3.41
CA ASP A 151 1.71 4.42 -3.28
C ASP A 151 3.08 5.02 -3.65
N TYR A 152 4.08 4.78 -2.82
CA TYR A 152 5.43 5.30 -2.97
C TYR A 152 6.29 4.28 -3.70
N LYS A 153 6.95 4.67 -4.79
CA LYS A 153 7.82 3.76 -5.55
C LYS A 153 9.24 4.28 -5.65
N SER A 154 10.20 3.41 -5.30
CA SER A 154 11.64 3.72 -5.31
C SER A 154 12.36 3.30 -6.60
N ASP A 155 11.59 2.85 -7.61
CA ASP A 155 12.09 2.46 -8.93
C ASP A 155 12.98 3.52 -9.57
N LYS A 156 13.97 3.05 -10.32
CA LYS A 156 14.90 3.91 -11.08
C LYS A 156 14.32 4.42 -12.42
N THR A 157 13.10 3.99 -12.79
CA THR A 157 12.51 4.36 -14.08
C THR A 157 11.90 5.76 -14.02
N ALA A 158 12.25 6.60 -14.99
CA ALA A 158 11.56 7.88 -15.23
C ALA A 158 10.31 7.73 -16.11
N ASN A 159 10.07 6.53 -16.68
CA ASN A 159 8.95 6.31 -17.59
C ASN A 159 7.64 6.06 -16.82
N LYS A 160 6.79 7.08 -16.79
CA LYS A 160 5.47 7.04 -16.14
C LYS A 160 4.55 5.95 -16.71
N LEU A 161 4.58 5.67 -18.01
CA LEU A 161 3.75 4.61 -18.60
C LEU A 161 4.17 3.21 -18.14
N THR A 162 5.47 3.01 -17.92
CA THR A 162 5.97 1.76 -17.34
C THR A 162 5.45 1.57 -15.91
N LEU A 163 5.50 2.63 -15.10
CA LEU A 163 4.97 2.61 -13.73
C LEU A 163 3.47 2.31 -13.71
N ILE A 164 2.67 3.01 -14.53
CA ILE A 164 1.24 2.78 -14.65
C ILE A 164 0.94 1.33 -15.02
N LYS A 165 1.59 0.80 -16.07
CA LYS A 165 1.34 -0.58 -16.52
C LYS A 165 1.71 -1.60 -15.43
N ARG A 166 2.79 -1.37 -14.71
CA ARG A 166 3.30 -2.27 -13.68
C ARG A 166 2.40 -2.30 -12.45
N TYR A 167 2.00 -1.13 -11.94
CA TYR A 167 1.34 -1.01 -10.64
C TYR A 167 -0.17 -0.83 -10.71
N LYS A 168 -0.75 -0.66 -11.91
CA LYS A 168 -2.20 -0.60 -12.08
C LYS A 168 -2.94 -1.79 -11.44
N PRO A 169 -2.55 -3.06 -11.65
CA PRO A 169 -3.26 -4.18 -11.05
C PRO A 169 -3.31 -4.10 -9.51
N GLN A 170 -2.20 -3.73 -8.87
CA GLN A 170 -2.11 -3.56 -7.42
C GLN A 170 -3.00 -2.40 -6.92
N LEU A 171 -2.97 -1.26 -7.60
CA LEU A 171 -3.80 -0.11 -7.22
C LEU A 171 -5.30 -0.35 -7.47
N GLU A 172 -5.69 -1.15 -8.46
CA GLU A 172 -7.08 -1.61 -8.60
C GLU A 172 -7.49 -2.52 -7.43
N LEU A 173 -6.60 -3.40 -6.98
CA LEU A 173 -6.84 -4.27 -5.85
C LEU A 173 -7.03 -3.48 -4.55
N TYR A 174 -6.20 -2.47 -4.31
CA TYR A 174 -6.36 -1.57 -3.17
C TYR A 174 -7.69 -0.81 -3.23
N ALA A 175 -8.10 -0.37 -4.43
CA ALA A 175 -9.38 0.30 -4.60
C ALA A 175 -10.57 -0.63 -4.31
N LYS A 176 -10.49 -1.89 -4.76
CA LYS A 176 -11.47 -2.93 -4.41
C LYS A 176 -11.49 -3.17 -2.90
N ALA A 177 -10.33 -3.26 -2.25
CA ALA A 177 -10.23 -3.46 -0.80
C ALA A 177 -10.89 -2.32 -0.01
N LEU A 178 -10.57 -1.05 -0.32
CA LEU A 178 -11.19 0.11 0.34
C LEU A 178 -12.70 0.18 0.11
N THR A 179 -13.16 -0.16 -1.10
CA THR A 179 -14.59 -0.20 -1.42
C THR A 179 -15.28 -1.30 -0.63
N GLY A 180 -14.72 -2.52 -0.60
CA GLY A 180 -15.34 -3.67 0.08
C GLY A 180 -15.32 -3.58 1.60
N ILE A 181 -14.21 -3.12 2.19
CA ILE A 181 -14.03 -3.09 3.65
C ILE A 181 -14.70 -1.85 4.27
N ARG A 182 -14.60 -0.70 3.59
CA ARG A 182 -15.01 0.61 4.18
C ARG A 182 -16.17 1.27 3.45
N GLY A 183 -16.66 0.71 2.34
CA GLY A 183 -17.69 1.33 1.52
C GLY A 183 -17.23 2.61 0.83
N LEU A 184 -15.92 2.86 0.77
CA LEU A 184 -15.36 4.09 0.23
C LEU A 184 -15.27 4.02 -1.29
N LYS A 185 -15.84 5.03 -1.98
CA LYS A 185 -15.62 5.18 -3.41
C LYS A 185 -14.24 5.80 -3.66
N VAL A 186 -13.37 5.07 -4.35
CA VAL A 186 -12.07 5.59 -4.78
C VAL A 186 -12.23 6.42 -6.06
N LYS A 187 -11.73 7.65 -6.05
CA LYS A 187 -11.78 8.55 -7.22
C LYS A 187 -10.46 8.68 -7.96
N GLU A 188 -9.34 8.51 -7.26
CA GLU A 188 -8.00 8.70 -7.82
C GLU A 188 -7.05 7.67 -7.21
N LYS A 189 -6.08 7.22 -8.02
CA LYS A 189 -4.97 6.37 -7.63
C LYS A 189 -3.70 7.04 -8.14
N ILE A 190 -2.75 7.27 -7.23
CA ILE A 190 -1.55 8.05 -7.51
C ILE A 190 -0.34 7.26 -7.09
N ILE A 191 0.68 7.24 -7.94
CA ILE A 191 2.01 6.76 -7.59
C ILE A 191 2.90 7.98 -7.38
N TYR A 192 3.62 8.03 -6.27
CA TYR A 192 4.74 8.92 -6.12
C TYR A 192 6.04 8.14 -6.34
N SER A 193 6.65 8.33 -7.50
CA SER A 193 7.96 7.76 -7.80
C SER A 193 9.07 8.69 -7.36
N LEU A 194 10.07 8.17 -6.65
CA LEU A 194 11.27 8.95 -6.30
C LEU A 194 12.01 9.47 -7.53
N VAL A 195 11.84 8.89 -8.72
CA VAL A 195 12.50 9.34 -9.96
C VAL A 195 11.54 10.08 -10.88
N ALA A 196 10.34 9.54 -11.11
CA ALA A 196 9.37 10.10 -12.07
C ALA A 196 8.43 11.15 -11.46
N GLY A 197 8.44 11.33 -10.14
CA GLY A 197 7.53 12.21 -9.41
C GLY A 197 6.11 11.66 -9.36
N GLU A 198 5.13 12.57 -9.28
CA GLU A 198 3.71 12.22 -9.23
C GLU A 198 3.20 11.64 -10.57
N VAL A 199 2.52 10.51 -10.49
CA VAL A 199 1.92 9.79 -11.62
C VAL A 199 0.49 9.41 -11.26
N LYS A 200 -0.48 10.03 -11.95
CA LYS A 200 -1.91 9.72 -11.81
C LYS A 200 -2.30 8.59 -12.76
N LEU A 201 -3.09 7.63 -12.29
CA LEU A 201 -3.59 6.48 -13.07
C LEU A 201 -4.98 6.74 -13.67
#